data_AF-A8HVY9-F1
#
_entry.id   AF-A8HVY9-F1
#
_cell.length_a   1.000
_cell.length_b   1.000
_cell.length_c   1.000
_cell.angle_alpha   90.00
_cell.angle_beta   90.00
_cell.angle_gamma   90.00
#
_symmetry.space_group_name_H-M   'P 1'
#
loop_
_entity.id
_entity.type
_entity.pdbx_description
1 polymer ?
#
loop_
_entity_poly.entity_id
_entity_poly.type
_entity_poly.pdbx_seq_one_letter_code
_entity_poly.pdbx_strand_id
1 'polypeptide(L)'
;AYDLAGRLVSVPKDDDAYRNGIDKERWSALRVTQISTYKGFVFGNWDPTAPPLTEYLGDFAWYFDAFADRCEEGLDVIGGVHRWQFPAN
;
A
#
# COMPACT_ATOMS: atom_id res chain seq x y z
N ALA A 1 -1.10 19.95 2.47
CA ALA A 1 -2.19 19.03 2.14
C ALA A 1 -1.73 18.11 1.02
N TYR A 2 -2.12 16.83 1.09
CA TYR A 2 -1.81 15.83 0.07
C TYR A 2 -3.09 15.36 -0.62
N ASP A 3 -3.00 14.96 -1.87
CA ASP A 3 -4.11 14.29 -2.55
C ASP A 3 -4.14 12.78 -2.26
N LEU A 4 -5.12 12.08 -2.83
CA LEU A 4 -5.27 10.61 -2.68
C LEU A 4 -4.09 9.82 -3.26
N ALA A 5 -3.31 10.42 -4.16
CA ALA A 5 -2.11 9.82 -4.74
C ALA A 5 -0.83 10.15 -3.93
N GLY A 6 -0.98 10.79 -2.77
CA GLY A 6 0.12 11.19 -1.90
C GLY A 6 0.93 12.39 -2.42
N ARG A 7 0.46 13.11 -3.45
CA ARG A 7 1.17 14.28 -3.98
C ARG A 7 0.96 15.49 -3.08
N LEU A 8 2.02 16.25 -2.78
CA LEU A 8 1.89 17.49 -2.01
C LEU A 8 1.22 18.56 -2.89
N VAL A 9 -0.03 18.89 -2.61
CA VAL A 9 -0.81 19.83 -3.44
C VAL A 9 -0.88 21.24 -2.87
N SER A 10 -0.67 21.39 -1.57
CA SER A 10 -0.76 22.70 -0.91
C SER A 10 0.14 22.78 0.31
N VAL A 11 0.79 23.93 0.49
CA VAL A 11 1.55 24.28 1.69
C VAL A 11 0.94 25.55 2.28
N PRO A 12 0.62 25.59 3.59
CA PRO A 12 0.14 26.82 4.22
C PRO A 12 1.16 27.95 4.07
N LYS A 13 0.70 29.14 3.64
CA LYS A 13 1.54 30.34 3.43
C LYS A 13 2.73 30.10 2.48
N ASP A 14 2.54 29.27 1.44
CA ASP A 14 3.59 28.96 0.45
C ASP A 14 4.19 30.22 -0.18
N ASP A 15 3.37 31.22 -0.50
CA ASP A 15 3.83 32.49 -1.08
C ASP A 15 4.51 33.39 -0.04
N ASP A 16 3.86 33.64 1.10
CA ASP A 16 4.38 34.58 2.11
C ASP A 16 5.65 34.09 2.83
N ALA A 17 5.67 32.81 3.22
CA ALA A 17 6.74 32.25 4.05
C ALA A 17 7.82 31.55 3.24
N TYR A 18 7.43 30.90 2.15
CA TYR A 18 8.33 30.07 1.33
C TYR A 18 8.58 30.63 -0.06
N ARG A 19 7.90 31.72 -0.46
CA ARG A 19 8.03 32.39 -1.75
C ARG A 19 7.86 31.43 -2.93
N ASN A 20 6.97 30.45 -2.79
CA ASN A 20 6.76 29.35 -3.73
C ASN A 20 8.03 28.55 -4.05
N GLY A 21 9.02 28.55 -3.16
CA GLY A 21 10.30 27.86 -3.32
C GLY A 21 10.27 26.38 -2.94
N ILE A 22 9.12 25.85 -2.50
CA ILE A 22 8.98 24.44 -2.15
C ILE A 22 8.75 23.62 -3.43
N ASP A 23 9.66 22.68 -3.67
CA ASP A 23 9.49 21.64 -4.67
C ASP A 23 8.47 20.60 -4.19
N LYS A 24 7.21 20.80 -4.57
CA LYS A 24 6.10 19.96 -4.15
C LYS A 24 6.20 18.51 -4.64
N GLU A 25 6.85 18.27 -5.77
CA GLU A 25 7.07 16.90 -6.26
C GLU A 25 8.03 16.17 -5.34
N ARG A 26 9.17 16.79 -5.03
CA ARG A 26 10.18 16.23 -4.13
C ARG A 26 9.65 15.96 -2.71
N TRP A 27 8.71 16.78 -2.23
CA TRP A 27 8.13 16.67 -0.88
C TRP A 27 6.79 15.93 -0.85
N SER A 28 6.44 15.21 -1.91
CA SER A 28 5.30 14.30 -1.90
C SER A 28 5.55 13.09 -0.97
N ALA A 29 4.47 12.43 -0.52
CA ALA A 29 4.57 11.30 0.38
C ALA A 29 5.42 10.17 -0.24
N LEU A 30 6.22 9.51 0.59
CA LEU A 30 7.01 8.36 0.16
C LEU A 30 6.10 7.26 -0.35
N ARG A 31 6.30 6.85 -1.60
CA ARG A 31 5.51 5.79 -2.22
C ARG A 31 6.10 4.43 -1.86
N VAL A 32 5.21 3.49 -1.53
CA VAL A 32 5.55 2.06 -1.51
C VAL A 32 6.07 1.71 -2.91
N THR A 33 7.23 1.06 -2.98
CA THR A 33 7.95 0.88 -4.25
C THR A 33 7.30 -0.18 -5.13
N GLN A 34 6.70 -1.21 -4.52
CA GLN A 34 5.94 -2.23 -5.22
C GLN A 34 4.61 -2.45 -4.51
N ILE A 35 3.50 -2.33 -5.25
CA ILE A 35 2.16 -2.70 -4.79
C ILE A 35 1.64 -3.76 -5.75
N SER A 36 1.12 -4.86 -5.20
CA SER A 36 0.51 -5.94 -5.99
C SER A 36 -0.78 -6.39 -5.34
N THR A 37 -1.73 -6.82 -6.15
CA THR A 37 -2.99 -7.40 -5.68
C THR A 37 -3.07 -8.86 -6.13
N TYR A 38 -3.35 -9.77 -5.19
CA TYR A 38 -3.52 -11.19 -5.46
C TYR A 38 -4.83 -11.67 -4.86
N LYS A 39 -5.78 -12.11 -5.70
CA LYS A 39 -7.12 -12.58 -5.29
C LYS A 39 -7.87 -11.62 -4.34
N GLY A 40 -7.76 -10.31 -4.59
CA GLY A 40 -8.37 -9.26 -3.77
C GLY A 40 -7.53 -8.78 -2.58
N PHE A 41 -6.45 -9.50 -2.22
CA PHE A 41 -5.52 -9.09 -1.17
C PHE A 41 -4.46 -8.14 -1.72
N VAL A 42 -4.31 -6.97 -1.09
CA VAL A 42 -3.32 -5.96 -1.48
C VAL A 42 -2.06 -6.11 -0.63
N PHE A 43 -0.91 -6.29 -1.29
CA PHE A 43 0.41 -6.39 -0.68
C PHE A 43 1.28 -5.20 -1.10
N GLY A 44 2.16 -4.78 -0.20
CA GLY A 44 3.15 -3.73 -0.44
C GLY A 44 4.55 -4.18 -0.04
N ASN A 45 5.54 -3.80 -0.84
CA ASN A 45 6.96 -3.99 -0.55
C ASN A 45 7.70 -2.66 -0.72
N TRP A 46 8.66 -2.41 0.17
CA TRP A 46 9.52 -1.23 0.15
C TRP A 46 10.83 -1.45 -0.61
N ASP A 47 11.26 -2.70 -0.81
CA ASP A 47 12.44 -3.04 -1.62
C ASP A 47 12.07 -3.04 -3.12
N PRO A 48 12.58 -2.09 -3.93
CA PRO A 48 12.28 -2.03 -5.36
C PRO A 48 12.90 -3.17 -6.15
N THR A 49 13.89 -3.87 -5.59
CA THR A 49 14.61 -4.98 -6.23
C THR A 49 14.03 -6.35 -5.92
N ALA A 50 13.03 -6.41 -5.04
CA ALA A 50 12.34 -7.64 -4.71
C ALA A 50 11.63 -8.25 -5.93
N PRO A 51 11.48 -9.59 -5.97
CA PRO A 51 10.74 -10.25 -7.03
C PRO A 51 9.24 -9.89 -7.00
N PRO A 52 8.52 -10.03 -8.13
CA PRO A 52 7.08 -9.87 -8.16
C PRO A 52 6.37 -10.78 -7.14
N LEU A 53 5.23 -10.33 -6.61
CA LEU A 53 4.49 -11.05 -5.56
C LEU A 53 4.22 -12.52 -5.93
N THR A 54 3.86 -12.83 -7.18
CA THR A 54 3.57 -14.20 -7.60
C THR A 54 4.79 -15.10 -7.58
N GLU A 55 5.98 -14.57 -7.89
CA GLU A 55 7.25 -15.28 -7.75
C GLU A 55 7.62 -15.47 -6.28
N TYR A 56 7.42 -14.43 -5.46
CA TYR A 56 7.63 -14.51 -4.01
C TYR A 56 6.73 -15.57 -3.35
N LEU A 57 5.45 -15.66 -3.75
CA LEU A 57 4.52 -16.68 -3.26
C LEU A 57 4.95 -18.08 -3.72
N GLY A 58 5.49 -18.20 -4.93
CA GLY A 58 5.92 -19.48 -5.50
C GLY A 58 4.84 -20.55 -5.38
N ASP A 59 5.23 -21.75 -4.93
CA ASP A 59 4.31 -22.89 -4.77
C ASP A 59 3.22 -22.65 -3.71
N PHE A 60 3.41 -21.70 -2.79
CA PHE A 60 2.40 -21.35 -1.80
C PHE A 60 1.17 -20.70 -2.44
N ALA A 61 1.32 -20.06 -3.61
CA ALA A 61 0.20 -19.46 -4.34
C ALA A 61 -0.94 -20.46 -4.59
N TRP A 62 -0.61 -21.72 -4.88
CA TRP A 62 -1.60 -22.78 -5.08
C TRP A 62 -2.44 -23.06 -3.83
N TYR A 63 -1.81 -23.10 -2.66
CA TYR A 63 -2.50 -23.28 -1.39
C TYR A 63 -3.32 -22.05 -1.01
N PHE A 64 -2.79 -20.86 -1.31
CA PHE A 64 -3.50 -19.61 -1.09
C PHE A 64 -4.78 -19.54 -1.93
N ASP A 65 -4.73 -19.96 -3.19
CA ASP A 65 -5.91 -20.01 -4.08
C ASP A 65 -6.99 -20.94 -3.54
N ALA A 66 -6.63 -22.09 -2.97
CA ALA A 66 -7.57 -23.00 -2.35
C ALA A 66 -8.37 -22.39 -1.18
N PHE A 67 -7.84 -21.31 -0.58
CA PHE A 67 -8.52 -20.51 0.44
C PHE A 67 -9.22 -19.29 -0.17
N ALA A 68 -8.52 -18.51 -0.98
CA ALA A 68 -8.92 -17.18 -1.43
C ALA A 68 -9.83 -17.17 -2.67
N ASP A 69 -9.80 -18.23 -3.48
CA ASP A 69 -10.44 -18.28 -4.81
C ASP A 69 -11.48 -19.41 -4.89
N ARG A 70 -12.18 -19.68 -3.78
CA ARG A 70 -13.13 -20.80 -3.67
C ARG A 70 -14.49 -20.52 -4.33
N CYS A 71 -14.88 -19.26 -4.38
CA CYS A 71 -16.16 -18.79 -4.93
C CYS A 71 -15.88 -17.84 -6.07
N GLU A 72 -16.74 -17.84 -7.09
CA GLU A 72 -16.57 -17.00 -8.28
C GLU A 72 -16.58 -15.49 -7.92
N GLU A 73 -17.36 -15.12 -6.91
CA GLU A 73 -17.47 -13.75 -6.40
C GLU A 73 -16.28 -13.32 -5.51
N GLY A 74 -15.38 -14.26 -5.17
CA GLY A 74 -14.23 -13.99 -4.31
C GLY A 74 -14.56 -13.90 -2.82
N LEU A 75 -13.76 -13.10 -2.09
CA LEU A 75 -13.88 -12.91 -0.65
C LEU A 75 -14.11 -11.44 -0.28
N ASP A 76 -15.05 -11.22 0.64
CA ASP A 76 -15.28 -9.93 1.29
C ASP A 76 -14.95 -10.00 2.78
N VAL A 77 -14.29 -8.97 3.28
CA VAL A 77 -14.05 -8.79 4.72
C VAL A 77 -15.31 -8.23 5.37
N ILE A 78 -15.94 -9.01 6.23
CA ILE A 78 -17.13 -8.58 6.97
C ILE A 78 -16.71 -7.90 8.27
N GLY A 79 -17.12 -6.65 8.44
CA GLY A 79 -16.81 -5.85 9.62
C GLY A 79 -15.40 -5.24 9.58
N GLY A 80 -14.89 -4.88 10.77
CA GLY A 80 -13.55 -4.32 10.93
C GLY A 80 -12.52 -5.35 11.38
N VAL A 81 -11.31 -4.87 11.66
CA VAL A 81 -10.23 -5.70 12.21
C VAL A 81 -10.26 -5.67 13.74
N HIS A 82 -10.24 -6.84 14.37
CA HIS A 82 -9.99 -6.95 15.81
C HIS A 82 -8.53 -6.57 16.11
N ARG A 83 -8.31 -5.47 16.84
CA ARG A 83 -6.98 -4.93 17.17
C ARG A 83 -6.74 -4.95 18.68
N TRP A 84 -5.65 -5.57 19.10
CA TRP A 84 -5.22 -5.66 20.50
C TRP A 84 -3.68 -5.80 20.57
N GLN A 85 -3.09 -5.59 21.74
CA GLN A 85 -1.64 -5.70 21.95
C GLN A 85 -1.31 -6.90 22.82
N PHE A 86 -0.33 -7.69 22.39
CA PHE A 86 0.22 -8.83 23.13
C PHE A 86 1.75 -8.67 23.27
N PRO A 87 2.33 -8.82 24.46
CA PRO A 87 3.77 -8.68 24.65
C PRO A 87 4.52 -9.95 24.24
N ALA A 88 4.51 -10.27 22.95
CA ALA A 88 5.31 -11.32 22.34
C ALA A 88 5.89 -10.85 20.98
N ASN A 89 6.85 -11.59 20.43
CA ASN A 89 7.26 -11.42 19.02
C ASN A 89 6.25 -12.09 18.10
#